data_AF-X0YWT4-F1
#
_entry.id   AF-X0YWT4-F1
#
_cell.length_a   1.000
_cell.length_b   1.000
_cell.length_c   1.000
_cell.angle_alpha   90.00
_cell.angle_beta   90.00
_cell.angle_gamma   90.00
#
_symmetry.space_group_name_H-M   'P 1'
#
loop_
_entity.id
_entity.type
_entity.pdbx_description
1 polymer ?
#
loop_
_entity_poly.entity_id
_entity_poly.type
_entity_poly.pdbx_seq_one_letter_code
_entity_poly.pdbx_strand_id
1 'polypeptide(L)'
;MRLILFDGPAETRAKFYPLALSRPIWELRCGMTSLVEKLIAKVGAADVACWVPDYMADAYARRTGMKVNDPGSLTGDDLLVVHGSVKAASCQAKPGGPSKVYTDDDGNVLCAWITKADLAKLKTGSLEDLLASAGKSLAAEACECPRYEYIWDLILENPGQLTEDFKAAGRS
;
A
#
# COMPACT_ATOMS: atom_id res chain seq x y z
N MET A 1 9.73 -5.40 -10.87
CA MET A 1 9.12 -4.36 -10.04
C MET A 1 8.93 -4.88 -8.62
N ARG A 2 8.99 -3.99 -7.64
CA ARG A 2 8.69 -4.28 -6.23
C ARG A 2 7.45 -3.52 -5.79
N LEU A 3 6.58 -4.20 -5.05
CA LEU A 3 5.47 -3.57 -4.34
C LEU A 3 5.97 -3.07 -2.98
N ILE A 4 5.80 -1.77 -2.72
CA ILE A 4 6.03 -1.15 -1.42
C ILE A 4 4.68 -0.85 -0.79
N LEU A 5 4.38 -1.52 0.32
CA LEU A 5 3.22 -1.19 1.15
C LEU A 5 3.66 -0.24 2.26
N PHE A 6 2.91 0.81 2.50
CA PHE A 6 3.20 1.66 3.64
C PHE A 6 1.97 1.94 4.46
N ASP A 7 2.15 1.89 5.77
CA ASP A 7 1.06 2.09 6.69
C ASP A 7 1.10 3.54 7.11
N GLY A 8 0.07 4.27 6.72
CA GLY A 8 0.00 5.72 6.76
C GLY A 8 0.30 6.34 8.12
N PRO A 9 0.26 7.67 8.19
CA PRO A 9 0.64 8.39 9.39
C PRO A 9 -0.30 8.05 10.57
N ALA A 10 0.14 8.39 11.78
CA ALA A 10 -0.48 7.91 13.03
C ALA A 10 -1.97 8.27 13.12
N GLU A 11 -2.37 9.42 12.60
CA GLU A 11 -3.75 9.89 12.52
C GLU A 11 -4.65 8.99 11.68
N THR A 12 -4.16 8.47 10.55
CA THR A 12 -4.90 7.51 9.71
C THR A 12 -5.01 6.18 10.43
N ARG A 13 -3.92 5.71 11.05
CA ARG A 13 -3.90 4.44 11.79
C ARG A 13 -4.81 4.44 13.01
N ALA A 14 -4.96 5.57 13.68
CA ALA A 14 -5.81 5.70 14.87
C ALA A 14 -7.27 5.32 14.60
N LYS A 15 -7.76 5.51 13.36
CA LYS A 15 -9.09 5.10 12.90
C LYS A 15 -9.31 3.58 12.86
N PHE A 16 -8.23 2.80 12.98
CA PHE A 16 -8.22 1.34 12.98
C PHE A 16 -7.84 0.74 14.34
N TYR A 17 -7.74 1.57 15.38
CA TYR A 17 -7.48 1.08 16.73
C TYR A 17 -8.67 0.29 17.28
N PRO A 18 -8.41 -0.74 18.10
CA PRO A 18 -7.10 -1.15 18.62
C PRO A 18 -6.32 -2.08 17.68
N LEU A 19 -6.89 -2.56 16.58
CA LEU A 19 -6.25 -3.59 15.75
C LEU A 19 -4.93 -3.11 15.13
N ALA A 20 -4.92 -1.88 14.61
CA ALA A 20 -3.73 -1.28 14.02
C ALA A 20 -2.62 -0.91 15.04
N LEU A 21 -2.75 -1.25 16.33
CA LEU A 21 -1.64 -1.16 17.29
C LEU A 21 -0.69 -2.37 17.20
N SER A 22 -1.15 -3.50 16.68
CA SER A 22 -0.41 -4.79 16.73
C SER A 22 -0.04 -5.37 15.37
N ARG A 23 -0.59 -4.79 14.31
CA ARG A 23 -0.43 -5.19 12.92
C ARG A 23 -0.73 -4.03 11.99
N PRO A 24 -0.26 -4.07 10.74
CA PRO A 24 -0.60 -3.04 9.78
C PRO A 24 -2.02 -3.18 9.21
N ILE A 25 -2.56 -2.08 8.67
CA ILE A 25 -3.94 -2.02 8.15
C ILE A 25 -4.20 -3.07 7.06
N TRP A 26 -3.22 -3.34 6.19
CA TRP A 26 -3.39 -4.28 5.09
C TRP A 26 -3.51 -5.75 5.53
N GLU A 27 -3.11 -6.10 6.75
CA GLU A 27 -3.31 -7.44 7.31
C GLU A 27 -4.72 -7.67 7.83
N LEU A 28 -5.54 -6.63 7.92
CA LEU A 28 -6.93 -6.77 8.31
C LEU A 28 -7.70 -7.56 7.23
N ARG A 29 -8.56 -8.48 7.70
CA ARG A 29 -9.37 -9.32 6.82
C ARG A 29 -10.36 -8.46 6.04
N CYS A 30 -10.46 -8.76 4.76
CA CYS A 30 -11.33 -8.15 3.79
C CYS A 30 -11.93 -9.29 2.97
N GLY A 31 -13.09 -9.80 3.36
CA GLY A 31 -13.64 -11.04 2.82
C GLY A 31 -12.88 -12.29 3.28
N MET A 32 -12.56 -13.18 2.34
CA MET A 32 -11.82 -14.43 2.60
C MET A 32 -10.33 -14.19 2.85
N THR A 33 -9.76 -13.13 2.27
CA THR A 33 -8.33 -12.80 2.30
C THR A 33 -8.08 -11.48 3.02
N SER A 34 -6.82 -11.11 3.21
CA SER A 34 -6.40 -9.80 3.68
C SER A 34 -6.29 -8.82 2.52
N LEU A 35 -6.25 -7.52 2.82
CA LEU A 35 -6.07 -6.50 1.79
C LEU A 35 -4.72 -6.63 1.07
N VAL A 36 -3.65 -7.02 1.77
CA VAL A 36 -2.34 -7.29 1.14
C VAL A 36 -2.41 -8.43 0.13
N GLU A 37 -3.09 -9.53 0.46
CA GLU A 37 -3.26 -10.66 -0.47
C GLU A 37 -4.00 -10.22 -1.75
N LYS A 38 -5.05 -9.41 -1.61
CA LYS A 38 -5.79 -8.85 -2.77
C LYS A 38 -4.93 -7.89 -3.59
N LEU A 39 -4.16 -7.02 -2.95
CA LEU A 39 -3.26 -6.08 -3.64
C LEU A 39 -2.18 -6.84 -4.42
N ILE A 40 -1.51 -7.81 -3.78
CA ILE A 40 -0.50 -8.66 -4.42
C ILE A 40 -1.10 -9.38 -5.62
N ALA A 41 -2.26 -10.02 -5.47
CA ALA A 41 -2.94 -10.73 -6.56
C ALA A 41 -3.31 -9.79 -7.72
N LYS A 42 -3.82 -8.59 -7.42
CA LYS A 42 -4.20 -7.61 -8.45
C LYS A 42 -3.01 -7.14 -9.27
N VAL A 43 -1.86 -6.90 -8.63
CA VAL A 43 -0.69 -6.30 -9.29
C VAL A 43 0.33 -7.33 -9.77
N GLY A 44 0.16 -8.60 -9.40
CA GLY A 44 1.07 -9.69 -9.73
C GLY A 44 2.47 -9.52 -9.10
N ALA A 45 2.55 -8.96 -7.89
CA ALA A 45 3.83 -8.73 -7.24
C ALA A 45 4.44 -10.03 -6.68
N ALA A 46 5.70 -10.29 -6.99
CA ALA A 46 6.48 -11.38 -6.39
C ALA A 46 7.47 -10.87 -5.33
N ASP A 47 7.94 -9.62 -5.46
CA ASP A 47 8.81 -8.94 -4.50
C ASP A 47 7.99 -7.87 -3.77
N VAL A 48 7.86 -8.02 -2.45
CA VAL A 48 7.06 -7.15 -1.59
C VAL A 48 7.90 -6.71 -0.39
N ALA A 49 7.94 -5.41 -0.16
CA ALA A 49 8.49 -4.81 1.04
C ALA A 49 7.45 -3.89 1.67
N CYS A 50 7.63 -3.60 2.95
CA CYS A 50 6.69 -2.77 3.67
C CYS A 50 7.34 -1.80 4.65
N TRP A 51 6.59 -0.75 4.95
CA TRP A 51 6.96 0.32 5.85
C TRP A 51 5.86 0.50 6.89
N VAL A 52 6.22 0.29 8.15
CA VAL A 52 5.34 0.34 9.31
C VAL A 52 5.94 1.27 10.36
N PRO A 53 5.18 1.74 11.37
CA PRO A 53 5.73 2.52 12.46
C PRO A 53 6.86 1.80 13.19
N ASP A 54 7.89 2.57 13.55
CA ASP A 54 9.13 2.05 14.13
C ASP A 54 8.90 1.15 15.35
N TYR A 55 7.91 1.48 16.18
CA TYR A 55 7.62 0.71 17.40
C TYR A 55 7.24 -0.76 17.11
N MET A 56 6.72 -1.08 15.91
CA MET A 56 6.35 -2.44 15.53
C MET A 56 7.29 -3.09 14.52
N ALA A 57 8.24 -2.35 13.94
CA ALA A 57 9.06 -2.81 12.83
C ALA A 57 9.80 -4.13 13.14
N ASP A 58 10.51 -4.23 14.27
CA ASP A 58 11.23 -5.45 14.66
C ASP A 58 10.28 -6.64 14.89
N ALA A 59 9.21 -6.43 15.67
CA ALA A 59 8.23 -7.48 15.95
C ALA A 59 7.49 -7.97 14.69
N TYR A 60 7.31 -7.08 13.71
CA TYR A 60 6.67 -7.39 12.44
C TYR A 60 7.63 -8.09 11.46
N ALA A 61 8.90 -7.64 11.38
CA ALA A 61 9.93 -8.27 10.56
C ALA A 61 10.10 -9.76 10.86
N ARG A 62 9.99 -10.16 12.14
CA ARG A 62 10.09 -11.55 12.58
C ARG A 62 8.94 -12.46 12.11
N ARG A 63 7.83 -11.92 11.58
CA ARG A 63 6.66 -12.71 11.15
C ARG A 63 6.37 -12.66 9.65
N THR A 64 6.69 -11.56 8.97
CA THR A 64 6.08 -11.24 7.67
C THR A 64 6.82 -11.81 6.45
N GLY A 65 8.08 -12.23 6.59
CA GLY A 65 8.94 -12.66 5.47
C GLY A 65 9.33 -11.55 4.48
N MET A 66 8.60 -10.43 4.45
CA MET A 66 8.91 -9.21 3.70
C MET A 66 10.08 -8.45 4.31
N LYS A 67 10.72 -7.59 3.51
CA LYS A 67 11.61 -6.54 4.04
C LYS A 67 10.77 -5.47 4.73
N VAL A 68 11.14 -5.11 5.96
CA VAL A 68 10.42 -4.14 6.80
C VAL A 68 11.31 -2.95 7.10
N ASN A 69 10.85 -1.73 6.80
CA ASN A 69 11.56 -0.46 7.04
C ASN A 69 13.02 -0.47 6.55
N ASP A 70 13.29 -1.18 5.44
CA ASP A 70 14.63 -1.29 4.85
C ASP A 70 14.77 -0.27 3.71
N PRO A 71 15.62 0.76 3.83
CA PRO A 71 15.89 1.69 2.73
C PRO A 71 16.37 1.01 1.45
N GLY A 72 17.05 -0.16 1.56
CA GLY A 72 17.43 -0.98 0.42
C GLY A 72 16.23 -1.49 -0.40
N SER A 73 15.02 -1.51 0.18
CA SER A 73 13.78 -1.82 -0.54
C SER A 73 13.34 -0.70 -1.49
N LEU A 74 13.82 0.53 -1.32
CA LEU A 74 13.45 1.70 -2.11
C LEU A 74 14.37 1.91 -3.33
N THR A 75 15.17 0.91 -3.71
CA THR A 75 16.11 0.99 -4.82
C THR A 75 16.19 -0.32 -5.62
N GLY A 76 16.91 -0.28 -6.75
CA GLY A 76 17.30 -1.45 -7.54
C GLY A 76 16.38 -1.80 -8.72
N ASP A 77 15.09 -1.51 -8.61
CA ASP A 77 14.06 -1.85 -9.61
C ASP A 77 12.92 -0.82 -9.60
N ASP A 78 11.97 -0.93 -10.54
CA ASP A 78 10.74 -0.14 -10.56
C ASP A 78 9.92 -0.39 -9.28
N LEU A 79 9.28 0.66 -8.75
CA LEU A 79 8.46 0.60 -7.54
C LEU A 79 6.99 0.87 -7.85
N LEU A 80 6.13 0.03 -7.29
CA LEU A 80 4.72 0.34 -7.07
C LEU A 80 4.55 0.61 -5.57
N VAL A 81 4.33 1.87 -5.19
CA VAL A 81 4.12 2.28 -3.80
C VAL A 81 2.63 2.40 -3.56
N VAL A 82 2.09 1.79 -2.50
CA VAL A 82 0.65 1.78 -2.22
C VAL A 82 0.40 1.97 -0.73
N HIS A 83 -0.48 2.92 -0.41
CA HIS A 83 -0.96 3.14 0.94
C HIS A 83 -1.79 1.93 1.41
N GLY A 84 -1.51 1.49 2.63
CA GLY A 84 -2.02 0.26 3.24
C GLY A 84 -3.53 0.13 3.38
N SER A 85 -4.29 1.21 3.15
CA SER A 85 -5.75 1.25 3.22
C SER A 85 -6.44 1.34 1.86
N VAL A 86 -5.69 1.48 0.76
CA VAL A 86 -6.25 1.57 -0.60
C VAL A 86 -6.91 0.24 -0.96
N LYS A 87 -8.19 0.29 -1.34
CA LYS A 87 -8.92 -0.91 -1.76
C LYS A 87 -8.26 -1.47 -3.01
N ALA A 88 -8.04 -2.79 -3.02
CA ALA A 88 -7.33 -3.43 -4.12
C ALA A 88 -7.96 -3.07 -5.46
N ALA A 89 -9.28 -3.23 -5.64
CA ALA A 89 -10.01 -2.89 -6.87
C ALA A 89 -9.77 -1.45 -7.36
N SER A 90 -9.55 -0.50 -6.44
CA SER A 90 -9.39 0.94 -6.71
C SER A 90 -7.95 1.40 -6.92
N CYS A 91 -6.94 0.56 -6.68
CA CYS A 91 -5.55 0.92 -6.95
C CYS A 91 -5.36 1.28 -8.44
N GLN A 92 -5.06 2.56 -8.72
CA GLN A 92 -4.94 3.11 -10.08
C GLN A 92 -3.53 3.02 -10.64
N ALA A 93 -2.50 3.04 -9.78
CA ALA A 93 -1.12 2.90 -10.20
C ALA A 93 -0.91 1.52 -10.83
N LYS A 94 -0.64 1.50 -12.15
CA LYS A 94 -0.39 0.31 -12.94
C LYS A 94 1.09 0.25 -13.36
N PRO A 95 1.75 -0.90 -13.20
CA PRO A 95 3.08 -1.12 -13.75
C PRO A 95 3.14 -0.89 -15.27
N GLY A 96 4.30 -0.42 -15.75
CA GLY A 96 4.60 -0.31 -17.18
C GLY A 96 4.27 1.04 -17.84
N GLY A 97 3.73 2.01 -17.11
CA GLY A 97 3.54 3.38 -17.58
C GLY A 97 4.69 4.33 -17.24
N PRO A 98 4.59 5.63 -17.60
CA PRO A 98 5.47 6.66 -17.07
C PRO A 98 5.27 6.80 -15.55
N SER A 99 6.30 7.27 -14.84
CA SER A 99 6.21 7.49 -13.40
C SER A 99 5.08 8.49 -13.09
N LYS A 100 4.22 8.14 -12.13
CA LYS A 100 3.04 8.92 -11.77
C LYS A 100 2.69 8.72 -10.31
N VAL A 101 2.34 9.81 -9.66
CA VAL A 101 1.89 9.85 -8.26
C VAL A 101 0.39 10.12 -8.25
N TYR A 102 -0.32 9.37 -7.42
CA TYR A 102 -1.75 9.53 -7.20
C TYR A 102 -1.99 9.97 -5.76
N THR A 103 -2.65 11.11 -5.59
CA THR A 103 -2.89 11.71 -4.28
C THR A 103 -4.38 11.80 -3.95
N ASP A 104 -4.69 11.95 -2.66
CA ASP A 104 -6.00 12.47 -2.24
C ASP A 104 -6.09 14.00 -2.45
N ASP A 105 -7.24 14.56 -2.10
CA ASP A 105 -7.55 15.99 -2.22
C ASP A 105 -6.64 16.87 -1.35
N ASP A 106 -6.09 16.31 -0.27
CA ASP A 106 -5.15 16.98 0.63
C ASP A 106 -3.69 16.85 0.16
N GLY A 107 -3.46 16.15 -0.96
CA GLY A 107 -2.12 15.94 -1.55
C GLY A 107 -1.33 14.80 -0.93
N ASN A 108 -1.93 13.97 -0.06
CA ASN A 108 -1.28 12.78 0.48
C ASN A 108 -1.18 11.70 -0.60
N VAL A 109 0.00 11.09 -0.73
CA VAL A 109 0.21 10.01 -1.70
C VAL A 109 -0.60 8.78 -1.30
N LEU A 110 -1.43 8.29 -2.22
CA LEU A 110 -2.21 7.05 -2.05
C LEU A 110 -1.57 5.89 -2.78
N CYS A 111 -1.11 6.12 -4.01
CA CYS A 111 -0.31 5.16 -4.74
C CYS A 111 0.63 5.87 -5.72
N ALA A 112 1.73 5.23 -6.09
CA ALA A 112 2.65 5.76 -7.07
C ALA A 112 3.26 4.62 -7.88
N TRP A 113 3.33 4.80 -9.19
CA TRP A 113 4.21 4.01 -10.04
C TRP A 113 5.47 4.83 -10.30
N ILE A 114 6.64 4.27 -10.01
CA ILE A 114 7.92 4.96 -10.15
C ILE A 114 8.87 4.04 -10.90
N THR A 115 9.29 4.46 -12.09
CA THR A 115 10.29 3.71 -12.86
C THR A 115 11.66 3.80 -12.19
N LYS A 116 12.50 2.79 -12.39
CA LYS A 116 13.88 2.74 -11.91
C LYS A 116 14.69 3.97 -12.34
N ALA A 117 14.43 4.47 -13.55
CA ALA A 117 15.13 5.63 -14.09
C ALA A 117 14.80 6.92 -13.33
N ASP A 118 13.54 7.10 -12.92
CA ASP A 118 13.13 8.25 -12.12
C ASP A 118 13.47 8.05 -10.64
N LEU A 119 13.38 6.83 -10.14
CA LEU A 119 13.77 6.48 -8.78
C LEU A 119 15.21 6.87 -8.46
N ALA A 120 16.12 6.74 -9.44
CA ALA A 120 17.52 7.17 -9.31
C ALA A 120 17.72 8.68 -9.09
N LYS A 121 16.67 9.49 -9.32
CA LYS A 121 16.66 10.95 -9.14
C LYS A 121 15.93 11.37 -7.86
N LEU A 122 15.28 10.43 -7.17
CA LEU A 122 14.51 10.66 -5.96
C LEU A 122 15.36 10.40 -4.71
N LYS A 123 14.87 10.88 -3.56
CA LYS A 123 15.48 10.59 -2.26
C LYS A 123 14.94 9.27 -1.75
N THR A 124 15.82 8.31 -1.47
CA THR A 124 15.45 6.94 -1.07
C THR A 124 16.00 6.57 0.32
N GLY A 125 16.37 7.56 1.13
CA GLY A 125 16.89 7.37 2.49
C GLY A 125 15.83 6.90 3.49
N SER A 126 14.58 7.32 3.30
CA SER A 126 13.40 6.82 4.00
C SER A 126 12.19 6.83 3.07
N LEU A 127 11.09 6.21 3.50
CA LEU A 127 9.84 6.29 2.75
C LEU A 127 9.32 7.73 2.65
N GLU A 128 9.38 8.49 3.75
CA GLU A 128 8.89 9.86 3.81
C GLU A 128 9.64 10.75 2.82
N ASP A 129 10.97 10.59 2.74
CA ASP A 129 11.82 11.26 1.77
C ASP A 129 11.45 10.89 0.33
N LEU A 130 11.15 9.61 0.08
CA LEU A 130 10.70 9.13 -1.24
C LEU A 130 9.36 9.74 -1.62
N LEU A 131 8.36 9.66 -0.75
CA LEU A 131 7.03 10.21 -1.01
C LEU A 131 7.08 11.73 -1.23
N ALA A 132 7.85 12.45 -0.40
CA ALA A 132 7.99 13.89 -0.50
C ALA A 132 8.75 14.33 -1.77
N SER A 133 9.79 13.60 -2.18
CA SER A 133 10.51 13.89 -3.43
C SER A 133 9.71 13.49 -4.67
N ALA A 134 9.02 12.34 -4.63
CA ALA A 134 8.15 11.89 -5.71
C ALA A 134 7.01 12.89 -5.97
N GLY A 135 6.31 13.34 -4.92
CA GLY A 135 5.22 14.30 -5.04
C GLY A 135 5.65 15.67 -5.59
N LYS A 136 6.94 16.03 -5.47
CA LYS A 136 7.49 17.29 -6.01
C LYS A 136 8.02 17.16 -7.44
N SER A 137 8.58 16.00 -7.78
CA SER A 137 9.35 15.82 -9.02
C SER A 137 8.62 15.04 -10.11
N LEU A 138 7.56 14.31 -9.77
CA LEU A 138 6.79 13.50 -10.71
C LEU A 138 5.42 14.13 -11.01
N ALA A 139 4.81 13.71 -12.11
CA ALA A 139 3.44 14.08 -12.41
C ALA A 139 2.50 13.54 -11.33
N ALA A 140 1.75 14.43 -10.68
CA ALA A 140 0.75 14.10 -9.69
C ALA A 140 -0.66 14.23 -10.29
N GLU A 141 -1.52 13.27 -9.98
CA GLU A 141 -2.94 13.29 -10.33
C GLU A 141 -3.75 13.04 -9.07
N ALA A 142 -4.69 13.95 -8.77
CA ALA A 142 -5.69 13.68 -7.75
C ALA A 142 -6.55 12.51 -8.22
N CYS A 143 -6.70 11.48 -7.37
CA CYS A 143 -7.59 10.36 -7.65
C CYS A 143 -8.57 10.14 -6.52
N GLU A 144 -9.80 9.81 -6.91
CA GLU A 144 -10.65 8.98 -6.07
C GLU A 144 -10.11 7.55 -6.15
N CYS A 145 -9.12 7.25 -5.30
CA CYS A 145 -8.68 5.90 -5.03
C CYS A 145 -9.35 5.47 -3.71
N PRO A 146 -10.58 4.90 -3.72
CA PRO A 146 -11.26 4.47 -2.51
C PRO A 146 -10.37 3.73 -1.53
N ARG A 147 -10.48 4.12 -0.27
CA ARG A 147 -9.77 3.56 0.87
C ARG A 147 -10.75 3.04 1.90
N TYR A 148 -10.29 2.13 2.74
CA TYR A 148 -10.90 1.98 4.05
C TYR A 148 -10.44 3.16 4.90
N GLU A 149 -11.38 3.94 5.42
CA GLU A 149 -11.08 5.07 6.31
C GLU A 149 -11.13 4.63 7.76
N TYR A 150 -11.99 3.66 8.09
CA TYR A 150 -12.18 3.15 9.43
C TYR A 150 -12.28 1.64 9.46
N ILE A 151 -12.06 1.06 10.65
CA ILE A 151 -12.22 -0.38 10.87
C ILE A 151 -13.62 -0.90 10.52
N TRP A 152 -14.67 -0.11 10.71
CA TRP A 152 -16.04 -0.52 10.37
C TRP A 152 -16.31 -0.57 8.87
N ASP A 153 -15.54 0.15 8.05
CA ASP A 153 -15.69 0.08 6.59
C ASP A 153 -15.35 -1.34 6.10
N LEU A 154 -14.33 -1.96 6.69
CA LEU A 154 -14.00 -3.37 6.42
C LEU A 154 -15.13 -4.32 6.80
N ILE A 155 -15.82 -4.05 7.91
CA ILE A 155 -16.94 -4.86 8.40
C ILE A 155 -18.16 -4.70 7.49
N LEU A 156 -18.51 -3.46 7.15
CA LEU A 156 -19.69 -3.11 6.35
C LEU A 156 -19.55 -3.59 4.90
N GLU A 157 -18.34 -3.54 4.33
CA GLU A 157 -18.08 -3.99 2.97
C GLU A 157 -17.77 -5.49 2.87
N ASN A 158 -17.60 -6.17 4.01
CA ASN A 158 -17.25 -7.59 4.05
C ASN A 158 -18.18 -8.50 3.23
N PRO A 159 -19.52 -8.35 3.25
CA PRO A 159 -20.41 -9.19 2.45
C PRO A 159 -20.16 -9.06 0.93
N GLY A 160 -19.88 -7.84 0.45
CA GLY A 160 -19.52 -7.60 -0.94
C GLY A 160 -18.18 -8.25 -1.28
N GLN A 161 -17.19 -8.10 -0.41
CA GLN A 161 -15.87 -8.72 -0.58
C GLN A 161 -15.92 -10.24 -0.60
N LEU A 162 -16.73 -10.86 0.27
CA LEU A 162 -16.98 -12.30 0.25
C LEU A 162 -17.60 -12.74 -1.08
N THR A 163 -18.59 -12.00 -1.59
CA THR A 163 -19.21 -12.32 -2.88
C THR A 163 -18.18 -12.31 -4.02
N GLU A 164 -17.30 -11.31 -4.06
CA GLU A 164 -16.19 -11.25 -5.02
C GLU A 164 -15.20 -12.40 -4.85
N ASP A 165 -14.86 -12.76 -3.61
CA ASP A 165 -13.92 -13.84 -3.32
C ASP A 165 -14.46 -15.22 -3.69
N PHE A 166 -15.74 -15.50 -3.42
CA PHE A 166 -16.39 -16.74 -3.86
C PHE A 166 -16.36 -16.86 -5.38
N LYS A 167 -16.68 -15.76 -6.08
CA LYS A 167 -16.61 -15.70 -7.54
C LYS A 167 -15.19 -15.94 -8.05
N ALA A 168 -14.18 -15.33 -7.44
CA ALA A 168 -12.77 -15.53 -7.80
C ALA A 168 -12.29 -16.96 -7.55
N ALA A 169 -12.85 -17.63 -6.54
CA ALA A 169 -12.59 -19.04 -6.22
C ALA A 169 -13.41 -20.03 -7.08
N GLY A 170 -14.22 -19.57 -8.03
CA GLY A 170 -15.08 -20.41 -8.86
C GLY A 170 -16.23 -21.07 -8.10
N ARG A 171 -16.69 -20.43 -7.01
CA ARG A 171 -17.78 -20.91 -6.14
C ARG A 171 -18.98 -19.95 -6.23
N SER A 172 -20.18 -20.48 -5.98
CA SER A 172 -21.45 -19.73 -5.90
C SER A 172 -22.07 -19.83 -4.52
#